data_AF-A0ABD5V4X1-F1
#
_entry.id   AF-A0ABD5V4X1-F1
#
_cell.length_a   1.000
_cell.length_b   1.000
_cell.length_c   1.000
_cell.angle_alpha   90.00
_cell.angle_beta   90.00
_cell.angle_gamma   90.00
#
_symmetry.space_group_name_H-M   'P 1'
#
loop_
_entity.id
_entity.type
_entity.pdbx_description
1 polymer ?
#
loop_
_entity_poly.entity_id
_entity_poly.type
_entity_poly.pdbx_seq_one_letter_code
_entity_poly.pdbx_strand_id
1 'polypeptide(L)' 'MASKWRELLPHYLAMFAIYVVLVTLVAGLTGQSNFWISVGIAVVIALGYPPAVRRAGYEPPSWN' A
#
# COMPACT_ATOMS: atom_id res chain seq x y z
N MET A 1 21.57 4.28 -14.62
CA MET A 1 20.71 4.65 -13.48
C MET A 1 19.26 4.36 -13.86
N ALA A 2 18.58 3.45 -13.16
CA ALA A 2 17.13 3.34 -13.35
C ALA A 2 16.50 4.68 -12.97
N SER A 3 15.49 5.14 -13.71
CA SER A 3 14.80 6.37 -13.34
C SER A 3 14.10 6.16 -11.99
N LYS A 4 14.14 7.16 -11.10
CA LYS A 4 13.46 7.14 -9.79
C LYS A 4 12.00 6.63 -9.88
N TRP A 5 11.33 6.95 -10.99
CA TRP A 5 9.98 6.46 -11.31
C TRP A 5 9.87 4.95 -11.50
N ARG A 6 10.87 4.28 -12.10
CA ARG A 6 10.89 2.82 -12.27
C ARG A 6 11.05 2.07 -10.95
N GLU A 7 11.68 2.68 -9.96
CA GLU A 7 11.80 2.10 -8.61
C GLU A 7 10.53 2.31 -7.79
N LEU A 8 9.94 3.50 -7.85
CA LEU A 8 8.78 3.85 -7.03
C LEU A 8 7.46 3.28 -7.57
N LEU A 9 7.30 3.20 -8.90
CA LEU A 9 6.05 2.76 -9.52
C LEU A 9 5.62 1.35 -9.05
N PRO A 10 6.50 0.32 -8.99
CA PRO A 10 6.14 -0.99 -8.45
C PRO A 10 5.61 -0.92 -7.01
N HIS A 11 6.20 -0.09 -6.16
CA HIS A 11 5.76 0.06 -4.76
C HIS A 11 4.40 0.73 -4.66
N TYR A 12 4.16 1.79 -5.44
CA TYR A 12 2.84 2.43 -5.48
C TYR A 12 1.76 1.49 -6.02
N LEU A 13 2.07 0.71 -7.05
CA LEU A 13 1.16 -0.30 -7.58
C LEU A 13 0.88 -1.40 -6.55
N ALA A 14 1.90 -1.84 -5.80
CA ALA A 14 1.72 -2.81 -4.72
C ALA A 14 0.83 -2.26 -3.60
N MET A 15 1.07 -1.03 -3.12
CA MET A 15 0.24 -0.37 -2.12
C MET A 15 -1.20 -0.21 -2.61
N PHE A 16 -1.39 0.19 -3.86
CA PHE A 16 -2.72 0.33 -4.47
C PHE A 16 -3.43 -1.01 -4.58
N ALA A 17 -2.74 -2.07 -5.03
CA ALA A 17 -3.30 -3.41 -5.11
C ALA A 17 -3.73 -3.92 -3.73
N ILE A 18 -2.89 -3.75 -2.70
CA ILE A 18 -3.22 -4.10 -1.32
C ILE A 18 -4.45 -3.33 -0.84
N TYR A 19 -4.52 -2.03 -1.13
CA TYR A 19 -5.66 -1.20 -0.78
C TYR A 19 -6.95 -1.70 -1.41
N VAL A 20 -6.96 -1.96 -2.73
CA VAL A 20 -8.14 -2.47 -3.44
C VAL A 20 -8.59 -3.80 -2.86
N VAL A 21 -7.66 -4.73 -2.61
CA VAL A 21 -7.95 -6.04 -2.02
C VAL A 21 -8.59 -5.88 -0.64
N LEU A 22 -8.00 -5.07 0.25
CA LEU A 22 -8.52 -4.89 1.61
C LEU A 22 -9.88 -4.21 1.63
N VAL A 23 -10.08 -3.15 0.85
CA VAL A 23 -11.38 -2.47 0.77
C VAL A 23 -12.45 -3.41 0.21
N THR A 24 -12.13 -4.17 -0.84
CA THR A 24 -13.06 -5.12 -1.46
C THR A 24 -13.44 -6.23 -0.48
N LEU A 25 -12.43 -6.78 0.23
CA LEU A 25 -12.64 -7.82 1.23
C LEU A 25 -13.53 -7.32 2.36
N VAL A 26 -13.23 -6.14 2.91
CA VAL A 26 -14.02 -5.56 4.00
C VAL A 26 -15.45 -5.25 3.55
N ALA A 27 -15.64 -4.68 2.35
CA ALA A 27 -16.96 -4.42 1.80
C ALA A 27 -17.75 -5.73 1.60
N GLY A 28 -17.10 -6.78 1.09
CA GLY A 28 -17.71 -8.10 0.90
C GLY A 28 -18.10 -8.80 2.20
N LEU A 29 -17.30 -8.62 3.27
CA LEU A 29 -17.56 -9.24 4.57
C LEU A 29 -18.60 -8.48 5.42
N THR A 30 -18.64 -7.16 5.31
CA THR A 30 -19.52 -6.31 6.14
C THR A 30 -20.81 -5.89 5.44
N GLY A 31 -20.90 -6.08 4.13
CA GLY A 31 -22.00 -5.59 3.30
C GLY A 31 -22.10 -4.07 3.22
N GLN A 32 -21.09 -3.34 3.74
CA GLN A 32 -21.09 -1.88 3.84
C GLN A 32 -19.74 -1.33 3.38
N SER A 33 -19.78 -0.27 2.56
CA SER A 33 -18.60 0.54 2.28
C SER A 33 -18.66 1.82 3.10
N ASN A 34 -17.93 1.85 4.22
CA ASN A 34 -17.80 3.06 5.02
C ASN A 34 -16.53 3.80 4.61
N PHE A 35 -16.68 5.08 4.23
CA PHE A 35 -15.57 5.97 3.90
C PHE A 35 -14.45 5.96 4.94
N TRP A 36 -14.81 5.99 6.23
CA TRP A 36 -13.83 6.01 7.32
C TRP A 36 -13.03 4.71 7.43
N ILE A 37 -13.64 3.58 7.07
CA ILE A 37 -12.92 2.30 7.04
C ILE A 37 -11.89 2.32 5.91
N SER A 38 -12.26 2.80 4.72
CA SER A 38 -11.32 2.95 3.61
C SER A 38 -10.16 3.90 3.94
N VAL A 39 -10.44 5.03 4.60
CA VAL A 39 -9.40 5.94 5.09
C VAL A 39 -8.49 5.24 6.10
N GLY A 40 -9.06 4.50 7.06
CA GLY A 40 -8.29 3.72 8.02
C GLY A 40 -7.36 2.70 7.35
N ILE A 41 -7.87 1.97 6.35
CA ILE A 41 -7.07 1.02 5.56
C ILE A 41 -5.93 1.74 4.83
N ALA A 42 -6.20 2.88 4.19
CA ALA A 42 -5.18 3.66 3.50
C ALA A 42 -4.07 4.13 4.45
N VAL A 43 -4.43 4.60 5.65
CA VAL A 43 -3.46 5.03 6.68
C VAL A 43 -2.61 3.85 7.14
N VAL A 44 -3.22 2.69 7.42
CA VAL A 44 -2.50 1.47 7.81
C VAL A 44 -1.52 1.03 6.73
N ILE A 45 -1.91 1.09 5.46
CA ILE A 45 -1.00 0.75 4.35
C ILE A 45 0.12 1.78 4.24
N ALA A 46 -0.20 3.07 4.28
CA ALA A 46 0.80 4.14 4.15
C ALA A 46 1.87 4.07 5.25
N LEU A 47 1.48 3.75 6.48
CA LEU A 47 2.40 3.64 7.62
C LEU A 47 3.04 2.25 7.73
N GLY A 48 2.34 1.19 7.33
CA GLY A 48 2.77 -0.19 7.48
C GLY A 48 3.61 -0.73 6.33
N TYR A 49 3.35 -0.27 5.09
CA TYR A 49 4.05 -0.75 3.90
C TYR A 49 5.55 -0.39 3.90
N PRO A 50 5.98 0.88 4.14
CA PRO A 50 7.41 1.21 4.17
C PRO A 50 8.22 0.39 5.18
N PRO A 51 7.85 0.27 6.48
CA PRO A 51 8.63 -0.53 7.42
C PRO A 51 8.60 -2.02 7.08
N ALA A 52 7.51 -2.54 6.49
CA ALA A 52 7.46 -3.93 6.02
C ALA A 52 8.46 -4.19 4.89
N VAL A 53 8.53 -3.29 3.89
CA VAL A 53 9.47 -3.39 2.77
C VAL A 53 10.93 -3.26 3.24
N ARG A 54 11.20 -2.33 4.17
CA ARG A 54 12.54 -2.17 4.79
C ARG A 54 12.97 -3.44 5.51
N ARG A 55 12.08 -4.06 6.30
CA ARG A 55 12.36 -5.32 6.99
C ARG A 55 12.60 -6.49 6.04
N ALA A 56 11.95 -6.49 4.88
CA ALA A 56 12.12 -7.51 3.86
C ALA A 56 13.39 -7.31 3.01
N GLY A 57 14.13 -6.22 3.19
CA GLY A 57 15.36 -5.93 2.43
C GLY A 57 15.13 -5.47 1.00
N TYR A 58 13.90 -5.07 0.64
CA TYR A 58 13.52 -4.60 -0.70
C TYR A 58 13.36 -3.08 -0.75
N GLU A 59 14.03 -2.33 0.12
CA GLU A 59 13.92 -0.87 0.09
C GLU A 59 14.54 -0.32 -1.20
N PRO A 60 13.81 0.54 -1.94
CA PRO A 60 14.38 1.18 -3.11
C PRO A 60 15.40 2.25 -2.68
N PRO A 61 16.51 2.42 -3.42
CA PRO A 61 17.52 3.44 -3.14
C PRO A 61 16.94 4.86 -3.03
N SER A 62 15.84 5.12 -3.73
CA SER A 62 15.14 6.41 -3.73
C SER A 62 14.39 6.78 -2.44
N TRP A 63 14.33 5.89 -1.45
CA TRP A 63 13.81 6.19 -0.10
C TRP A 63 14.89 6.69 0.87
N ASN A 64 16.16 6.70 0.45
CA ASN A 64 17.28 7.33 1.16
C ASN A 64 17.38 8.82 0.84
#